data_AF-A0A0J8QJR7-F1
#
_entry.id   AF-A0A0J8QJR7-F1
#
_cell.length_a   1.000
_cell.length_b   1.000
_cell.length_c   1.000
_cell.angle_alpha   90.00
_cell.angle_beta   90.00
_cell.angle_gamma   90.00
#
_symmetry.space_group_name_H-M   'P 1'
#
loop_
_entity.id
_entity.type
_entity.pdbx_description
1 polymer ?
#
loop_
_entity_poly.entity_id
_entity_poly.type
_entity_poly.pdbx_seq_one_letter_code
_entity_poly.pdbx_strand_id
1 'polypeptide(L)'
;MPKRSCLSTADGSSGDWMFWGVFDGHSQALISFVTRELNSTYKAASSKSGFPYPSPEAIDAAIKRGFVNLDNEIVHKSVDRVLKANSKRVAAELLAPALSGSCALLAFYDSSSKLLHVACTGDSRAVLGRRTPNGKWTATPLSEDQTGSTVSEAQRLRREHPGEDNVVRNGRVLGNLEPTRAFGDAFYKWKRDTQDKIKRHFFGHTTLRYGGTCRNVN
;
A
#
# COMPACT_ATOMS: atom_id res chain seq x y z
N MET A 1 15.70 11.55 1.04
CA MET A 1 16.74 11.25 0.02
C MET A 1 16.22 10.12 -0.87
N PRO A 2 16.22 10.27 -2.21
CA PRO A 2 15.82 9.18 -3.11
C PRO A 2 16.76 7.98 -2.93
N LYS A 3 16.20 6.76 -2.90
CA LYS A 3 17.02 5.54 -2.92
C LYS A 3 17.34 5.19 -4.37
N ARG A 4 18.64 5.17 -4.70
CA ARG A 4 19.14 4.66 -5.98
C ARG A 4 19.45 3.18 -5.84
N SER A 5 19.02 2.39 -6.81
CA SER A 5 19.41 0.99 -6.96
C SER A 5 19.89 0.79 -8.39
N CYS A 6 21.14 0.35 -8.56
CA CYS A 6 21.72 0.06 -9.87
C CYS A 6 21.52 -1.43 -10.18
N LEU A 7 20.99 -1.76 -11.37
CA LEU A 7 20.98 -3.13 -11.89
C LEU A 7 21.81 -3.15 -13.18
N SER A 8 22.88 -3.95 -13.23
CA SER A 8 23.64 -4.17 -14.46
C SER A 8 22.98 -5.24 -15.32
N THR A 9 22.49 -4.87 -16.50
CA THR A 9 22.08 -5.82 -17.54
C THR A 9 23.27 -6.17 -18.43
N ALA A 10 23.31 -7.39 -18.96
CA ALA A 10 24.44 -7.98 -19.70
C ALA A 10 24.90 -7.21 -20.96
N ASP A 11 24.12 -6.23 -21.42
CA ASP A 11 24.36 -5.46 -22.65
C ASP A 11 25.01 -4.08 -22.42
N GLY A 12 25.58 -3.83 -21.24
CA GLY A 12 26.37 -2.61 -20.97
C GLY A 12 25.58 -1.29 -20.85
N SER A 13 24.28 -1.26 -21.16
CA SER A 13 23.40 -0.12 -20.84
C SER A 13 22.89 -0.25 -19.39
N SER A 14 23.58 0.37 -18.44
CA SER A 14 23.15 0.38 -17.03
C SER A 14 21.93 1.29 -16.84
N GLY A 15 20.77 0.69 -16.56
CA GLY A 15 19.59 1.41 -16.12
C GLY A 15 19.61 1.65 -14.62
N ASP A 16 19.48 2.90 -14.21
CA ASP A 16 19.22 3.27 -12.82
C ASP A 16 17.71 3.17 -12.50
N TRP A 17 17.40 2.55 -11.36
CA TRP A 17 16.09 2.62 -10.72
C TRP A 17 16.08 3.71 -9.67
N MET A 18 15.02 4.52 -9.70
CA MET A 18 14.79 5.58 -8.73
C MET A 18 13.44 5.40 -8.06
N PHE A 19 13.44 5.49 -6.73
CA PHE A 19 12.23 5.38 -5.91
C PHE A 19 12.04 6.64 -5.06
N TRP A 20 10.80 7.13 -5.04
CA TRP A 20 10.33 8.14 -4.10
C TRP A 20 9.09 7.62 -3.39
N GLY A 21 9.04 7.79 -2.08
CA GLY A 21 7.90 7.39 -1.26
C GLY A 21 7.43 8.56 -0.39
N VAL A 22 6.12 8.76 -0.33
CA VAL A 22 5.46 9.57 0.69
C VAL A 22 4.65 8.61 1.55
N PHE A 23 4.82 8.70 2.86
CA PHE A 23 4.14 7.86 3.83
C PHE A 23 3.52 8.76 4.88
N ASP A 24 2.22 8.61 5.08
CA ASP A 24 1.50 9.22 6.19
C ASP A 24 1.12 8.08 7.14
N GLY A 25 1.78 7.99 8.30
CA GLY A 25 1.66 6.87 9.24
C GLY A 25 2.89 5.96 9.32
N HIS A 26 2.69 4.72 9.79
CA HIS A 26 3.77 3.86 10.31
C HIS A 26 4.33 2.81 9.32
N SER A 27 4.25 3.02 8.00
CA SER A 27 4.65 2.02 6.99
C SER A 27 5.86 2.41 6.12
N GLN A 28 7.08 2.41 6.68
CA GLN A 28 8.29 2.85 5.96
C GLN A 28 9.00 1.75 5.14
N ALA A 29 8.49 0.51 5.16
CA ALA A 29 9.15 -0.64 4.54
C ALA A 29 8.78 -0.88 3.06
N LEU A 30 7.88 -0.10 2.47
CA LEU A 30 7.33 -0.36 1.13
C LEU A 30 8.37 -0.52 0.03
N ILE A 31 9.36 0.36 -0.01
CA ILE A 31 10.35 0.35 -1.10
C ILE A 31 11.08 -0.99 -1.12
N SER A 32 11.43 -1.59 0.02
CA SER A 32 12.17 -2.87 0.03
C SER A 32 11.32 -4.04 -0.50
N PHE A 33 10.03 -4.07 -0.18
CA PHE A 33 9.10 -5.08 -0.70
C PHE A 33 8.94 -4.95 -2.21
N VAL A 34 8.73 -3.73 -2.72
CA VAL A 34 8.59 -3.48 -4.16
C VAL A 34 9.89 -3.78 -4.90
N THR A 35 11.05 -3.34 -4.40
CA THR A 35 12.35 -3.63 -5.01
C THR A 35 12.61 -5.14 -5.11
N ARG A 36 12.20 -5.94 -4.12
CA ARG A 36 12.33 -7.42 -4.19
C ARG A 36 11.51 -8.01 -5.33
N GLU A 37 10.26 -7.59 -5.47
CA GLU A 37 9.37 -8.07 -6.53
C GLU A 37 9.85 -7.62 -7.92
N LEU A 38 10.34 -6.38 -8.04
CA LEU A 38 10.93 -5.86 -9.28
C LEU A 38 12.19 -6.64 -9.65
N ASN A 39 13.10 -6.87 -8.71
CA ASN A 39 14.31 -7.68 -8.96
C ASN A 39 13.97 -9.08 -9.47
N SER A 40 12.99 -9.75 -8.87
CA SER A 40 12.53 -11.06 -9.35
C SER A 40 11.96 -10.97 -10.77
N THR A 41 11.17 -9.93 -11.04
CA THR A 41 10.52 -9.72 -12.34
C THR A 41 11.54 -9.43 -13.46
N TYR A 42 12.52 -8.55 -13.22
CA TYR A 42 13.57 -8.25 -14.19
C TYR A 42 14.48 -9.46 -14.43
N LYS A 43 14.88 -10.21 -13.38
CA LYS A 43 15.65 -11.45 -13.56
C LYS A 43 14.90 -12.47 -14.42
N ALA A 44 13.59 -12.62 -14.23
CA ALA A 44 12.76 -13.52 -15.01
C ALA A 44 12.53 -13.05 -16.46
N ALA A 45 12.63 -11.75 -16.73
CA ALA A 45 12.61 -11.22 -18.09
C ALA A 45 13.95 -11.47 -18.79
N SER A 46 15.06 -11.17 -18.12
CA SER A 46 16.41 -11.34 -18.68
C SER A 46 16.79 -12.80 -18.99
N SER A 47 16.09 -13.79 -18.42
CA SER A 47 16.28 -15.20 -18.77
C SER A 47 15.58 -15.63 -20.07
N LYS A 48 14.74 -14.77 -20.66
CA LYS A 48 14.04 -15.05 -21.92
C LYS A 48 14.86 -14.51 -23.10
N SER A 49 15.10 -15.34 -24.11
CA SER A 49 15.77 -14.91 -25.34
C SER A 49 14.93 -13.85 -26.08
N GLY A 50 15.57 -12.73 -26.42
CA GLY A 50 14.99 -11.67 -27.25
C GLY A 50 14.32 -10.49 -26.52
N PHE A 51 14.07 -10.57 -25.21
CA PHE A 51 13.48 -9.46 -24.44
C PHE A 51 14.13 -9.31 -23.05
N PRO A 52 15.20 -8.50 -22.92
CA PRO A 52 15.91 -8.36 -21.66
C PRO A 52 15.14 -7.56 -20.59
N TYR A 53 14.01 -6.94 -20.96
CA TYR A 53 13.21 -6.07 -20.09
C TYR A 53 11.78 -6.60 -19.88
N PRO A 54 11.23 -6.48 -18.66
CA PRO A 54 9.83 -6.82 -18.40
C PRO A 54 8.88 -5.83 -19.07
N SER A 55 7.65 -6.27 -19.36
CA SER A 55 6.60 -5.38 -19.85
C SER A 55 6.12 -4.42 -18.74
N PRO A 56 5.51 -3.27 -19.08
CA PRO A 56 4.92 -2.35 -18.11
C PRO A 56 3.92 -3.04 -17.16
N GLU A 57 3.12 -3.98 -17.67
CA GLU A 57 2.15 -4.74 -16.88
C GLU A 57 2.83 -5.68 -15.88
N ALA A 58 3.97 -6.26 -16.24
CA ALA A 58 4.75 -7.10 -15.34
C ALA A 58 5.38 -6.26 -14.20
N ILE A 59 5.82 -5.04 -14.50
CA ILE A 59 6.29 -4.05 -13.51
C ILE A 59 5.14 -3.66 -12.57
N ASP A 60 3.97 -3.30 -13.11
CA ASP A 60 2.79 -2.96 -12.32
C ASP A 60 2.36 -4.12 -11.41
N ALA A 61 2.40 -5.35 -11.92
CA ALA A 61 2.11 -6.54 -11.13
C ALA A 61 3.13 -6.74 -10.00
N ALA A 62 4.41 -6.46 -10.24
CA ALA A 62 5.46 -6.52 -9.22
C ALA A 62 5.24 -5.47 -8.13
N ILE A 63 4.90 -4.23 -8.50
CA ILE A 63 4.57 -3.17 -7.55
C ILE A 63 3.35 -3.58 -6.71
N LYS A 64 2.27 -4.05 -7.35
CA LYS A 64 1.07 -4.54 -6.65
C LYS A 64 1.38 -5.66 -5.67
N ARG A 65 2.20 -6.65 -6.07
CA ARG A 65 2.66 -7.72 -5.17
C ARG A 65 3.45 -7.15 -4.00
N GLY A 66 4.31 -6.15 -4.21
CA GLY A 66 5.07 -5.50 -3.15
C GLY A 66 4.16 -4.84 -2.10
N PHE A 67 3.13 -4.13 -2.54
CA PHE A 67 2.10 -3.55 -1.66
C PHE A 67 1.37 -4.65 -0.88
N VAL A 68 0.78 -5.64 -1.57
CA VAL A 68 0.02 -6.72 -0.91
C VAL A 68 0.88 -7.52 0.07
N ASN A 69 2.12 -7.82 -0.30
CA ASN A 69 3.06 -8.56 0.56
C ASN A 69 3.42 -7.78 1.82
N LEU A 70 3.60 -6.46 1.72
CA LEU A 70 3.84 -5.61 2.89
C LEU A 70 2.61 -5.58 3.80
N ASP A 71 1.42 -5.36 3.23
CA ASP A 71 0.20 -5.29 4.05
C ASP A 71 -0.06 -6.60 4.78
N ASN A 72 0.10 -7.73 4.09
CA ASN A 72 -0.03 -9.06 4.68
C ASN A 72 1.02 -9.31 5.78
N GLU A 73 2.25 -8.79 5.62
CA GLU A 73 3.29 -8.86 6.65
C GLU A 73 2.90 -8.06 7.91
N ILE A 74 2.36 -6.86 7.72
CA ILE A 74 1.92 -5.97 8.79
C ILE A 74 0.67 -6.51 9.48
N VAL A 75 -0.33 -6.96 8.73
CA VAL A 75 -1.68 -7.26 9.25
C VAL A 75 -1.78 -8.70 9.75
N HIS A 76 -1.26 -9.68 9.00
CA HIS A 76 -1.52 -11.09 9.29
C HIS A 76 -0.31 -11.78 9.94
N LYS A 77 0.89 -11.63 9.37
CA LYS A 77 2.07 -12.30 9.93
C LYS A 77 2.51 -11.73 11.28
N SER A 78 2.22 -10.46 11.55
CA SER A 78 2.43 -9.87 12.89
C SER A 78 1.62 -10.60 13.96
N VAL A 79 0.35 -10.91 13.68
CA VAL A 79 -0.54 -11.69 14.57
C VAL A 79 0.04 -13.07 14.84
N ASP A 80 0.47 -13.78 13.80
CA ASP A 80 1.07 -15.11 13.95
C ASP A 80 2.31 -15.08 14.84
N ARG A 81 3.18 -14.08 14.66
CA ARG A 81 4.38 -13.90 15.50
C ARG A 81 4.02 -13.59 16.95
N VAL A 82 3.04 -12.74 17.17
CA VAL A 82 2.61 -12.33 18.51
C VAL A 82 1.95 -13.48 19.27
N LEU A 83 1.10 -14.26 18.61
CA LEU A 83 0.49 -15.45 19.20
C LEU A 83 1.52 -16.52 19.55
N LYS A 84 2.58 -16.67 18.74
CA LYS A 84 3.70 -17.58 19.03
C LYS A 84 4.59 -17.09 20.18
N ALA A 85 4.88 -15.79 20.22
CA ALA A 85 5.73 -15.20 21.26
C ALA A 85 5.04 -15.14 22.64
N ASN A 86 3.71 -15.05 22.66
CA ASN A 86 2.88 -14.98 23.87
C ASN A 86 3.36 -13.92 24.90
N SER A 87 3.85 -12.78 24.41
CA SER A 87 4.40 -11.70 25.22
C SER A 87 3.72 -10.37 24.91
N LYS A 88 3.17 -9.70 25.94
CA LYS A 88 2.48 -8.41 25.79
C LYS A 88 3.37 -7.29 25.29
N ARG A 89 4.65 -7.27 25.69
CA ARG A 89 5.61 -6.27 25.22
C ARG A 89 5.88 -6.43 23.72
N VAL A 90 6.15 -7.66 23.30
CA VAL A 90 6.39 -7.99 21.88
C VAL A 90 5.13 -7.73 21.05
N ALA A 91 3.94 -7.96 21.62
CA ALA A 91 2.66 -7.65 20.98
C ALA A 91 2.49 -6.17 20.67
N ALA A 92 2.82 -5.28 21.61
CA ALA A 92 2.73 -3.84 21.41
C ALA A 92 3.63 -3.37 20.25
N GLU A 93 4.86 -3.86 20.20
CA GLU A 93 5.82 -3.49 19.15
C GLU A 93 5.41 -4.06 17.76
N LEU A 94 5.02 -5.34 17.70
CA LEU A 94 4.71 -6.00 16.42
C LEU A 94 3.35 -5.61 15.85
N LEU A 95 2.36 -5.27 16.69
CA LEU A 95 1.02 -4.87 16.24
C LEU A 95 0.90 -3.37 16.02
N ALA A 96 1.82 -2.53 16.52
CA ALA A 96 1.74 -1.08 16.35
C ALA A 96 1.54 -0.65 14.87
N PRO A 97 2.30 -1.17 13.88
CA PRO A 97 2.07 -0.83 12.48
C PRO A 97 0.71 -1.32 11.96
N ALA A 98 0.25 -2.48 12.44
CA ALA A 98 -1.04 -3.06 12.05
C ALA A 98 -2.21 -2.21 12.56
N LEU A 99 -2.09 -1.65 13.77
CA LEU A 99 -3.15 -0.90 14.43
C LEU A 99 -3.19 0.57 14.02
N SER A 100 -2.04 1.19 13.73
CA SER A 100 -1.98 2.62 13.39
C SER A 100 -2.41 2.94 11.97
N GLY A 101 -2.19 2.02 11.03
CA GLY A 101 -2.41 2.28 9.62
C GLY A 101 -1.34 3.18 8.97
N SER A 102 -1.33 3.25 7.64
CA SER A 102 -0.54 4.21 6.87
C SER A 102 -1.01 4.33 5.42
N CYS A 103 -1.13 5.56 4.93
CA CYS A 103 -1.20 5.85 3.50
C CYS A 103 0.22 5.77 2.90
N ALA A 104 0.30 5.38 1.63
CA ALA A 104 1.56 5.38 0.90
C ALA A 104 1.37 5.77 -0.56
N LEU A 105 2.27 6.62 -1.03
CA LEU A 105 2.43 6.96 -2.43
C LEU A 105 3.85 6.60 -2.86
N LEU A 106 3.97 5.75 -3.87
CA LEU A 106 5.23 5.34 -4.46
C LEU A 106 5.32 5.87 -5.89
N ALA A 107 6.44 6.51 -6.21
CA ALA A 107 6.87 6.77 -7.57
C ALA A 107 8.11 5.93 -7.87
N PHE A 108 8.03 5.13 -8.93
CA PHE A 108 9.12 4.32 -9.46
C PHE A 108 9.47 4.79 -10.87
N TYR A 109 10.72 5.17 -11.10
CA TYR A 109 11.21 5.52 -12.42
C TYR A 109 12.32 4.57 -12.85
N ASP A 110 12.15 4.00 -14.03
CA ASP A 110 13.15 3.18 -14.71
C ASP A 110 13.78 4.00 -15.84
N SER A 111 15.07 4.32 -15.70
CA SER A 111 15.78 5.13 -16.69
C SER A 111 15.99 4.44 -18.04
N SER A 112 15.95 3.10 -18.09
CA SER A 112 16.06 2.35 -19.33
C SER A 112 14.80 2.50 -20.19
N SER A 113 13.63 2.26 -19.60
CA SER A 113 12.34 2.43 -20.28
C SER A 113 11.86 3.88 -20.32
N LYS A 114 12.41 4.75 -19.47
CA LYS A 114 11.99 6.14 -19.24
C LYS A 114 10.53 6.23 -18.76
N LEU A 115 10.02 5.18 -18.14
CA LEU A 115 8.65 5.11 -17.62
C LEU A 115 8.62 5.47 -16.13
N LEU A 116 7.64 6.30 -15.77
CA LEU A 116 7.29 6.63 -14.40
C LEU A 116 6.02 5.87 -14.02
N HIS A 117 6.13 4.97 -13.06
CA HIS A 117 5.01 4.27 -12.44
C HIS A 117 4.65 4.96 -11.12
N VAL A 118 3.37 5.27 -10.94
CA VAL A 118 2.84 5.83 -9.68
C VAL A 118 1.85 4.84 -9.08
N ALA A 119 2.04 4.49 -7.82
CA ALA A 119 1.15 3.62 -7.07
C ALA A 119 0.73 4.31 -5.77
N CYS A 120 -0.57 4.31 -5.48
CA CYS A 120 -1.15 4.98 -4.32
C CYS A 120 -2.05 4.01 -3.55
N THR A 121 -1.88 3.98 -2.23
CA THR A 121 -2.84 3.44 -1.26
C THR A 121 -3.13 4.53 -0.24
N GLY A 122 -4.35 5.06 -0.23
CA GLY A 122 -4.79 6.15 0.64
C GLY A 122 -4.98 7.48 -0.08
N ASP A 123 -4.79 8.57 0.65
CA ASP A 123 -5.18 9.94 0.27
C ASP A 123 -3.99 10.88 0.02
N SER A 124 -2.79 10.32 -0.13
CA SER A 124 -1.63 11.06 -0.66
C SER A 124 -1.72 11.24 -2.18
N ARG A 125 -1.18 12.35 -2.70
CA ARG A 125 -1.32 12.71 -4.12
C ARG A 125 0.01 12.94 -4.86
N ALA A 126 0.17 12.28 -6.00
CA ALA A 126 1.22 12.60 -6.97
C ALA A 126 0.70 13.65 -7.97
N VAL A 127 1.48 14.69 -8.22
CA VAL A 127 1.17 15.74 -9.20
C VAL A 127 2.36 15.98 -10.11
N LEU A 128 2.17 15.84 -11.42
CA LEU A 128 3.18 16.13 -12.43
C LEU A 128 3.15 17.61 -12.79
N GLY A 129 4.19 18.34 -12.40
CA GLY A 129 4.45 19.70 -12.87
C GLY A 129 5.17 19.71 -14.21
N ARG A 130 4.56 20.23 -15.28
CA ARG A 130 5.21 20.38 -16.59
C ARG A 130 5.21 21.83 -17.03
N ARG A 131 6.39 22.36 -17.33
CA ARG A 131 6.55 23.68 -17.95
C ARG A 131 6.32 23.55 -19.45
N THR A 132 5.39 24.33 -19.97
CA THR A 132 5.05 24.39 -21.39
C THR A 132 6.01 25.32 -22.14
N PRO A 133 6.11 25.23 -23.48
CA PRO A 133 7.01 26.07 -24.26
C PRO A 133 6.79 27.58 -24.10
N ASN A 134 5.58 28.01 -23.74
CA ASN A 134 5.25 29.42 -23.48
C ASN A 134 5.65 29.89 -22.07
N GLY A 135 6.34 29.05 -21.29
CA GLY A 135 6.83 29.36 -19.96
C GLY A 135 5.83 29.09 -18.82
N LYS A 136 4.55 28.80 -19.10
CA LYS A 136 3.53 28.47 -18.09
C LYS A 136 3.67 27.06 -17.55
N TRP A 137 3.32 26.86 -16.29
CA TRP A 137 3.27 25.54 -15.64
C TRP A 137 1.87 24.91 -15.76
N THR A 138 1.86 23.60 -15.95
CA THR A 138 0.67 22.75 -15.85
C THR A 138 0.88 21.75 -14.71
N ALA A 139 -0.18 21.44 -13.97
CA ALA A 139 -0.17 20.50 -12.86
C ALA A 139 -1.20 19.41 -13.14
N THR A 140 -0.74 18.18 -13.36
CA THR A 140 -1.60 17.04 -13.69
C THR A 140 -1.56 16.02 -12.56
N PRO A 141 -2.68 15.70 -11.90
CA PRO A 141 -2.69 14.63 -10.90
C PRO A 141 -2.38 13.28 -11.57
N LEU A 142 -1.47 12.51 -10.97
CA LEU A 142 -1.10 11.15 -11.40
C LEU A 142 -1.71 10.06 -10.49
N SER A 143 -2.43 10.46 -9.44
CA SER A 143 -3.19 9.58 -8.56
C SER A 143 -4.52 10.23 -8.19
N GLU A 144 -5.49 9.41 -7.83
CA GLU A 144 -6.78 9.83 -7.26
C GLU A 144 -6.76 9.50 -5.77
N ASP A 145 -7.23 10.42 -4.92
CA ASP A 145 -7.29 10.18 -3.47
C ASP A 145 -8.32 9.09 -3.18
N GLN A 146 -7.95 8.14 -2.33
CA GLN A 146 -8.80 7.00 -2.01
C GLN A 146 -9.48 7.23 -0.67
N THR A 147 -10.56 8.03 -0.67
CA THR A 147 -11.39 8.33 0.52
C THR A 147 -12.86 8.03 0.25
N GLY A 148 -13.69 8.02 1.30
CA GLY A 148 -15.14 7.84 1.15
C GLY A 148 -15.84 9.05 0.50
N SER A 149 -15.13 10.16 0.32
CA SER A 149 -15.62 11.34 -0.42
C SER A 149 -15.36 11.21 -1.93
N THR A 150 -14.43 10.34 -2.35
CA THR A 150 -14.18 10.04 -3.75
C THR A 150 -15.30 9.16 -4.30
N VAL A 151 -15.96 9.63 -5.36
CA VAL A 151 -17.17 8.98 -5.92
C VAL A 151 -16.89 7.54 -6.38
N SER A 152 -15.75 7.32 -7.04
CA SER A 152 -15.34 5.99 -7.53
C SER A 152 -15.17 4.99 -6.38
N GLU A 153 -14.50 5.39 -5.30
CA GLU A 153 -14.28 4.57 -4.11
C GLU A 153 -15.55 4.34 -3.30
N ALA A 154 -16.37 5.38 -3.10
CA ALA A 154 -17.64 5.24 -2.40
C ALA A 154 -18.60 4.27 -3.12
N GLN A 155 -18.64 4.33 -4.46
CA GLN A 155 -19.40 3.38 -5.26
C GLN A 155 -18.81 1.97 -5.21
N ARG A 156 -17.48 1.83 -5.25
CA ARG A 156 -16.80 0.53 -5.11
C ARG A 156 -17.19 -0.13 -3.79
N LEU A 157 -17.06 0.58 -2.68
CA LEU A 157 -17.40 0.07 -1.35
C LEU A 157 -18.87 -0.34 -1.24
N ARG A 158 -19.81 0.48 -1.74
CA ARG A 158 -21.24 0.10 -1.73
C ARG A 158 -21.54 -1.15 -2.57
N ARG A 159 -20.81 -1.37 -3.68
CA ARG A 159 -20.96 -2.58 -4.51
C ARG A 159 -20.39 -3.82 -3.85
N GLU A 160 -19.25 -3.68 -3.18
CA GLU A 160 -18.60 -4.78 -2.45
C GLU A 160 -19.36 -5.15 -1.17
N HIS A 161 -20.20 -4.24 -0.65
CA HIS A 161 -20.94 -4.37 0.60
C HIS A 161 -22.46 -4.13 0.42
N PRO A 162 -23.17 -4.99 -0.32
CA PRO A 162 -24.61 -4.83 -0.52
C PRO A 162 -25.39 -4.98 0.80
N GLY A 163 -26.33 -4.06 1.05
CA GLY A 163 -27.14 -4.03 2.29
C GLY A 163 -26.46 -3.40 3.50
N GLU A 164 -25.22 -2.90 3.34
CA GLU A 164 -24.47 -2.21 4.38
C GLU A 164 -24.46 -0.70 4.15
N ASP A 165 -25.60 -0.04 4.38
CA ASP A 165 -25.80 1.40 4.06
C ASP A 165 -24.77 2.33 4.73
N ASN A 166 -24.18 1.89 5.84
CA ASN A 166 -23.18 2.63 6.61
C ASN A 166 -21.73 2.36 6.17
N VAL A 167 -21.48 1.57 5.12
CA VAL A 167 -20.12 1.26 4.64
C VAL A 167 -19.32 2.52 4.35
N VAL A 168 -19.99 3.54 3.80
CA VAL A 168 -19.46 4.91 3.65
C VAL A 168 -20.45 5.88 4.26
N ARG A 169 -20.02 6.59 5.30
CA ARG A 169 -20.81 7.58 6.04
C ARG A 169 -19.99 8.84 6.25
N ASN A 170 -20.56 10.01 5.95
CA ASN A 170 -19.88 11.31 6.07
C ASN A 170 -18.53 11.36 5.34
N GLY A 171 -18.43 10.73 4.16
CA GLY A 171 -17.18 10.69 3.39
C GLY A 171 -16.10 9.76 3.96
N ARG A 172 -16.42 8.94 4.96
CA ARG A 172 -15.48 8.06 5.67
C ARG A 172 -15.96 6.61 5.68
N VAL A 173 -15.01 5.68 5.72
CA VAL A 173 -15.29 4.25 5.91
C VAL A 173 -15.86 4.03 7.31
N LEU A 174 -17.08 3.50 7.38
CA LEU A 174 -17.86 3.32 8.62
C LEU A 174 -18.01 4.59 9.46
N GLY A 175 -17.86 5.77 8.85
CA GLY A 175 -17.89 7.06 9.53
C GLY A 175 -16.64 7.44 10.32
N ASN A 176 -15.61 6.59 10.35
CA ASN A 176 -14.42 6.79 11.18
C ASN A 176 -13.14 6.97 10.35
N LEU A 177 -12.81 5.98 9.52
CA LEU A 177 -11.54 5.95 8.79
C LEU A 177 -11.64 6.81 7.52
N GLU A 178 -10.70 7.75 7.34
CA GLU A 178 -10.65 8.63 6.17
C GLU A 178 -10.28 7.87 4.88
N PRO A 179 -9.13 7.16 4.81
CA PRO A 179 -8.78 6.43 3.61
C PRO A 179 -9.62 5.16 3.45
N THR A 180 -10.03 4.89 2.21
CA THR A 180 -10.70 3.64 1.81
C THR A 180 -9.72 2.52 1.49
N ARG A 181 -8.43 2.85 1.40
CA ARG A 181 -7.32 1.92 1.21
C ARG A 181 -6.12 2.39 2.01
N ALA A 182 -5.50 1.51 2.78
CA ALA A 182 -4.34 1.83 3.59
C ALA A 182 -3.53 0.57 3.90
N PHE A 183 -2.26 0.72 4.24
CA PHE A 183 -1.53 -0.33 4.96
C PHE A 183 -2.00 -0.41 6.39
N GLY A 184 -2.01 -1.60 6.99
CA GLY A 184 -2.43 -1.74 8.38
C GLY A 184 -3.94 -1.56 8.52
N ASP A 185 -4.38 -0.67 9.42
CA ASP A 185 -5.79 -0.48 9.78
C ASP A 185 -6.48 -1.82 10.07
N ALA A 186 -5.78 -2.68 10.81
CA ALA A 186 -6.06 -4.10 10.85
C ALA A 186 -7.43 -4.45 11.43
N PHE A 187 -8.07 -3.56 12.21
CA PHE A 187 -9.45 -3.74 12.65
C PHE A 187 -10.46 -3.79 11.50
N TYR A 188 -10.15 -3.18 10.37
CA TYR A 188 -10.99 -3.20 9.17
C TYR A 188 -10.76 -4.46 8.31
N LYS A 189 -9.67 -5.21 8.55
CA LYS A 189 -9.22 -6.38 7.78
C LYS A 189 -9.27 -7.70 8.54
N TRP A 190 -9.19 -7.66 9.87
CA TRP A 190 -9.23 -8.85 10.70
C TRP A 190 -10.65 -9.39 10.84
N LYS A 191 -10.76 -10.72 10.77
CA LYS A 191 -11.95 -11.43 11.21
C LYS A 191 -12.19 -11.16 12.70
N ARG A 192 -13.46 -11.20 13.11
CA ARG A 192 -13.89 -10.96 14.49
C ARG A 192 -13.15 -11.84 15.50
N ASP A 193 -12.96 -13.11 15.18
CA ASP A 193 -12.21 -14.05 16.03
C ASP A 193 -10.77 -13.61 16.27
N THR A 194 -10.10 -13.06 15.26
CA THR A 194 -8.74 -12.52 15.39
C THR A 194 -8.75 -11.29 16.29
N GLN A 195 -9.70 -10.37 16.09
CA GLN A 195 -9.84 -9.19 16.94
C GLN A 195 -10.08 -9.57 18.39
N ASP A 196 -11.00 -10.51 18.64
CA ASP A 196 -11.33 -10.99 19.98
C ASP A 196 -10.15 -11.70 20.64
N LYS A 197 -9.41 -12.53 19.90
CA LYS A 197 -8.17 -13.17 20.39
C LYS A 197 -7.13 -12.13 20.77
N ILE A 198 -6.79 -11.21 19.88
CA ILE A 198 -5.79 -10.17 20.13
C ILE A 198 -6.19 -9.31 21.35
N LYS A 199 -7.46 -8.92 21.43
CA LYS A 199 -7.99 -8.14 22.53
C LYS A 199 -7.86 -8.87 23.88
N ARG A 200 -8.33 -10.11 23.96
CA ARG A 200 -8.29 -10.91 25.19
C ARG A 200 -6.87 -11.17 25.68
N HIS A 201 -5.96 -11.50 24.76
CA HIS A 201 -4.59 -11.89 25.12
C HIS A 201 -3.68 -10.70 25.43
N PHE A 202 -3.86 -9.55 24.76
CA PHE A 202 -2.84 -8.49 24.79
C PHE A 202 -3.33 -7.12 25.29
N PHE A 203 -4.60 -6.76 25.12
CA PHE A 203 -5.09 -5.38 25.39
C PHE A 203 -6.13 -5.27 26.54
N GLY A 204 -6.48 -6.37 27.20
CA GLY A 204 -7.41 -6.37 28.34
C GLY A 204 -8.85 -5.98 27.97
N HIS A 205 -9.72 -5.81 28.98
CA HIS A 205 -11.13 -5.43 28.80
C HIS A 205 -11.31 -3.94 28.49
N THR A 206 -10.67 -3.43 27.43
CA THR A 206 -10.97 -2.10 26.91
C THR A 206 -12.03 -2.23 25.82
N THR A 207 -13.23 -1.71 26.04
CA THR A 207 -14.33 -1.70 25.07
C THR A 207 -14.05 -0.74 23.90
N LEU A 208 -13.18 -1.12 22.97
CA LEU A 208 -13.22 -0.54 21.62
C LEU A 208 -14.52 -1.01 20.97
N ARG A 209 -15.58 -0.19 21.09
CA ARG A 209 -16.83 -0.36 20.33
C ARG A 209 -16.59 0.12 18.91
N TYR A 210 -15.99 -0.72 18.06
CA TYR A 210 -16.15 -0.56 16.62
C TYR A 210 -17.54 -1.12 16.25
N GLY A 211 -18.54 -0.25 16.33
CA GLY A 211 -19.97 -0.56 16.14
C GLY A 211 -20.42 -0.63 14.68
N GLY A 212 -19.58 -1.17 13.78
CA GLY A 212 -19.94 -1.41 12.38
C GLY A 212 -19.85 -2.90 12.06
N THR A 213 -20.88 -3.47 11.45
CA THR A 213 -20.90 -4.89 11.03
C THR A 213 -20.12 -5.15 9.73
N CYS A 214 -19.77 -4.08 9.01
CA CYS A 214 -19.01 -4.12 7.76
C CYS A 214 -17.55 -4.52 8.01
N ARG A 215 -17.07 -5.53 7.30
CA ARG A 215 -15.73 -6.12 7.47
C ARG A 215 -15.06 -6.26 6.10
N ASN A 216 -13.74 -6.09 6.03
CA ASN A 216 -12.95 -6.08 4.79
C ASN A 216 -13.27 -4.89 3.87
N VAL A 217 -13.43 -3.71 4.47
CA VAL A 217 -13.74 -2.45 3.77
C VAL A 217 -12.48 -1.68 3.32
N ASN A 218 -11.30 -2.29 3.46
CA ASN A 218 -9.98 -1.72 3.16
C ASN A 218 -9.06 -2.82 2.60
#